data_AF-A0A182STU8-F1
#
_entry.id   AF-A0A182STU8-F1
#
_cell.length_a   1.000
_cell.length_b   1.000
_cell.length_c   1.000
_cell.angle_alpha   90.00
_cell.angle_beta   90.00
_cell.angle_gamma   90.00
#
_symmetry.space_group_name_H-M   'P 1'
#
loop_
_entity.id
_entity.type
_entity.pdbx_description
1 polymer ?
#
loop_
_entity_poly.entity_id
_entity_poly.type
_entity_poly.pdbx_seq_one_letter_code
_entity_poly.pdbx_strand_id
1 'polypeptide(L)'
;MVSVEKVRHKLWNLLHALCHDPKRLVRGIVLFICSIVVMYQLTDCFKKLCNPPISTHSRFDLNDSMLYPAITFCREPAYKADVMAKYNLAMHPKYTSSFDRFPFNESSLEQLFGEATYNHSEFFIQHGLNGGTNNINVVESLHLDMGRCYTLNPLITTKHSWKEAGYSIMLRHDTNITRVSVGDTPPGWHVFIHDETEGFAENRMQSSGRVEYLFLEVNEEMEIRLSTQHFFMLASYENECVEFSTVSSTRVRRNFLLVPQNSFH
;
A
#
# COMPACT_ATOMS: atom_id res chain seq x y z
N MET A 1 -7.29 -65.80 4.26
CA MET A 1 -8.77 -65.84 4.23
C MET A 1 -9.27 -66.15 5.64
N VAL A 2 -9.53 -65.13 6.46
CA VAL A 2 -10.09 -65.34 7.81
C VAL A 2 -11.59 -65.61 7.62
N SER A 3 -12.00 -66.86 7.90
CA SER A 3 -13.35 -67.35 7.64
C SER A 3 -14.40 -66.51 8.40
N VAL A 4 -15.27 -65.87 7.61
CA VAL A 4 -16.39 -65.02 8.05
C VAL A 4 -17.32 -65.75 9.03
N GLU A 5 -17.40 -67.09 8.95
CA GLU A 5 -18.22 -67.91 9.84
C GLU A 5 -17.71 -67.94 11.29
N LYS A 6 -16.39 -67.94 11.49
CA LYS A 6 -15.79 -67.96 12.84
C LYS A 6 -16.00 -66.64 13.58
N VAL A 7 -15.99 -65.52 12.86
CA VAL A 7 -16.28 -64.19 13.42
C VAL A 7 -17.75 -64.09 13.79
N ARG A 8 -18.64 -64.61 12.93
CA ARG A 8 -20.10 -64.60 13.16
C ARG A 8 -20.50 -65.37 14.42
N HIS A 9 -19.95 -66.56 14.64
CA HIS A 9 -20.22 -67.34 15.85
C HIS A 9 -19.69 -66.70 17.14
N LYS A 10 -18.49 -66.08 17.11
CA LYS A 10 -17.94 -65.36 18.27
C LYS A 10 -18.77 -64.12 18.61
N LEU A 11 -19.24 -63.39 17.59
CA LEU A 11 -20.10 -62.23 17.75
C LEU A 11 -21.46 -62.62 18.35
N TRP A 12 -22.03 -63.74 17.89
CA TRP A 12 -23.32 -64.26 18.39
C TRP A 12 -23.24 -64.70 19.86
N ASN A 13 -22.16 -65.39 20.26
CA ASN A 13 -21.95 -65.77 21.66
C ASN A 13 -21.70 -64.57 22.58
N LEU A 14 -21.00 -63.54 22.09
CA LEU A 14 -20.82 -62.28 22.81
C LEU A 14 -22.16 -61.53 22.97
N LEU A 15 -22.98 -61.47 21.92
CA LEU A 15 -24.33 -60.89 21.95
C LEU A 15 -25.25 -61.63 22.93
N HIS A 16 -25.22 -62.96 22.92
CA HIS A 16 -26.04 -63.80 23.81
C HIS A 16 -25.64 -63.64 25.28
N ALA A 17 -24.34 -63.51 25.57
CA ALA A 17 -23.82 -63.23 26.91
C ALA A 17 -24.09 -61.79 27.39
N LEU A 18 -24.15 -60.83 26.46
CA LEU A 18 -24.49 -59.43 26.76
C LEU A 18 -25.99 -59.28 27.09
N CYS A 19 -26.86 -60.12 26.51
CA CYS A 19 -28.32 -60.08 26.66
C CYS A 19 -28.85 -60.66 28.00
N HIS A 20 -28.03 -61.39 28.76
CA HIS A 20 -28.44 -62.01 30.02
C HIS A 20 -28.46 -61.03 31.22
N ASP A 21 -27.72 -59.92 31.11
CA ASP A 21 -27.69 -58.83 32.09
C ASP A 21 -28.09 -57.51 31.42
N PRO A 22 -29.33 -57.01 31.60
CA PRO A 22 -29.80 -55.78 30.93
C PRO A 22 -28.92 -54.57 31.25
N LYS A 23 -28.28 -54.55 32.43
CA LYS A 23 -27.33 -53.52 32.84
C LYS A 23 -26.04 -53.51 32.00
N ARG A 24 -25.54 -54.67 31.57
CA ARG A 24 -24.31 -54.77 30.75
C ARG A 24 -24.59 -54.40 29.30
N LEU A 25 -25.76 -54.77 28.78
CA LEU A 25 -26.20 -54.41 27.43
C LEU A 25 -26.37 -52.89 27.28
N VAL A 26 -27.05 -52.24 28.23
CA VAL A 26 -27.21 -50.77 28.23
C VAL A 26 -25.85 -50.08 28.30
N ARG A 27 -24.93 -50.55 29.15
CA ARG A 27 -23.56 -49.99 29.23
C ARG A 27 -22.79 -50.14 27.91
N GLY A 28 -22.93 -51.28 27.22
CA GLY A 28 -22.31 -51.51 25.91
C GLY A 28 -22.84 -50.56 24.83
N ILE A 29 -24.17 -50.36 24.78
CA ILE A 29 -24.82 -49.44 23.83
C ILE A 29 -24.39 -48.00 24.10
N VAL A 30 -24.38 -47.57 25.37
CA VAL A 30 -23.94 -46.21 25.75
C VAL A 30 -22.49 -45.98 25.34
N LEU A 31 -21.59 -46.93 25.62
CA LEU A 31 -20.19 -46.83 25.21
C LEU A 31 -20.04 -46.75 23.69
N PHE A 32 -20.79 -47.55 22.93
CA PHE A 32 -20.77 -47.53 21.48
C PHE A 32 -21.23 -46.18 20.90
N ILE A 33 -22.34 -45.64 21.43
CA ILE A 33 -22.84 -44.31 21.03
C ILE A 33 -21.80 -43.24 21.37
N CYS A 34 -21.22 -43.28 22.58
CA CYS A 34 -20.15 -42.35 22.98
C CYS A 34 -18.92 -42.45 22.05
N SER A 35 -18.50 -43.66 21.66
CA SER A 35 -17.39 -43.84 20.71
C SER A 35 -17.68 -43.23 19.34
N ILE A 36 -18.91 -43.37 18.83
CA ILE A 36 -19.31 -42.75 17.55
C ILE A 36 -19.27 -41.22 17.65
N VAL A 37 -19.80 -40.65 18.73
CA VAL A 37 -19.80 -39.19 18.96
C VAL A 37 -18.36 -38.65 19.02
N VAL A 38 -17.46 -39.34 19.75
CA VAL A 38 -16.04 -38.95 19.82
C VAL A 38 -15.38 -39.03 18.45
N MET A 39 -15.61 -40.09 17.67
CA MET A 39 -15.06 -40.21 16.31
C MET A 39 -15.55 -39.09 15.39
N TYR A 40 -16.83 -38.70 15.48
CA TYR A 40 -17.37 -37.57 14.72
C TYR A 40 -16.70 -36.24 15.12
N GLN A 41 -16.54 -35.98 16.42
CA GLN A 41 -15.87 -34.78 16.93
C GLN A 41 -14.40 -34.72 16.50
N LEU A 42 -13.68 -35.85 16.54
CA LEU A 42 -12.31 -35.94 16.05
C LEU A 42 -12.22 -35.64 14.56
N THR A 43 -13.12 -36.18 13.75
CA THR A 43 -13.15 -35.95 12.30
C THR A 43 -13.40 -34.48 11.96
N ASP A 44 -14.31 -33.82 12.69
CA ASP A 44 -14.56 -32.38 12.53
C ASP A 44 -13.34 -31.54 12.96
N CYS A 45 -12.67 -31.94 14.04
CA CYS A 45 -11.43 -31.30 14.49
C CYS A 45 -10.30 -31.42 13.45
N PHE A 46 -10.11 -32.62 12.87
CA PHE A 46 -9.10 -32.82 11.83
C PHE A 46 -9.40 -32.01 10.56
N LYS A 47 -10.67 -31.87 10.17
CA LYS A 47 -11.06 -31.00 9.05
C LYS A 47 -10.69 -29.53 9.30
N LYS A 48 -10.87 -29.04 10.53
CA LYS A 48 -10.48 -27.68 10.93
C LYS A 48 -8.97 -27.50 11.03
N LEU A 49 -8.21 -28.54 11.33
CA LEU A 49 -6.73 -28.51 11.34
C LEU A 49 -6.14 -28.49 9.93
N CYS A 50 -6.74 -29.23 8.98
CA CYS A 50 -6.28 -29.22 7.58
C CYS A 50 -6.60 -27.89 6.87
N ASN A 51 -7.71 -27.24 7.22
CA ASN A 51 -8.08 -25.91 6.72
C ASN A 51 -8.29 -24.97 7.91
N PRO A 52 -7.21 -24.45 8.52
CA PRO A 52 -7.32 -23.58 9.67
C PRO A 52 -8.11 -22.32 9.28
N PRO A 53 -9.17 -21.96 10.02
CA PRO A 53 -9.87 -20.71 9.76
C PRO A 53 -8.92 -19.54 10.06
N ILE A 54 -8.82 -18.60 9.12
CA ILE A 54 -8.05 -17.37 9.33
C ILE A 54 -8.92 -16.41 10.15
N SER A 55 -8.46 -16.05 11.35
CA SER A 55 -9.07 -15.02 12.19
C SER A 55 -8.22 -13.75 12.17
N THR A 56 -8.89 -12.59 12.08
CA THR A 56 -8.22 -11.29 12.21
C THR A 56 -8.22 -10.87 13.68
N HIS A 57 -7.03 -10.61 14.22
CA HIS A 57 -6.86 -10.04 15.54
C HIS A 57 -6.40 -8.58 15.41
N SER A 58 -7.23 -7.65 15.86
CA SER A 58 -6.87 -6.24 15.97
C SER A 58 -6.39 -5.93 17.39
N ARG A 59 -5.19 -5.36 17.51
CA ARG A 59 -4.68 -4.82 18.78
C ARG A 59 -4.23 -3.38 18.57
N PHE A 60 -4.42 -2.54 19.59
CA PHE A 60 -3.81 -1.22 19.63
C PHE A 60 -2.45 -1.37 20.30
N ASP A 61 -1.40 -1.07 19.55
CA ASP A 61 -0.04 -1.04 20.06
C ASP A 61 0.34 0.41 20.34
N LEU A 62 0.63 0.73 21.60
CA LEU A 62 1.06 2.06 22.01
C LEU A 62 2.58 2.10 21.90
N ASN A 63 3.07 2.58 20.76
CA ASN A 63 4.50 2.68 20.54
C ASN A 63 5.05 3.97 21.15
N ASP A 64 6.17 3.87 21.87
CA ASP A 64 6.85 5.03 22.49
C ASP A 64 7.48 5.97 21.46
N SER A 65 7.69 5.47 20.24
CA SER A 65 8.19 6.24 19.11
C SER A 65 7.50 5.83 17.82
N MET A 66 7.39 6.77 16.89
CA MET A 66 6.80 6.53 15.57
C MET A 66 7.68 7.17 14.49
N LEU A 67 7.74 6.50 13.34
CA LEU A 67 8.24 7.09 12.12
C LEU A 67 7.11 7.86 11.46
N TYR A 68 7.38 9.07 11.00
CA TYR A 68 6.45 9.79 10.14
C TYR A 68 6.40 9.12 8.75
N PRO A 69 5.28 9.23 8.00
CA PRO A 69 5.25 8.80 6.62
C PRO A 69 6.02 9.77 5.71
N ALA A 70 6.38 9.31 4.52
CA ALA A 70 6.86 10.18 3.46
C ALA A 70 5.69 10.96 2.85
N ILE A 71 5.94 12.22 2.50
CA ILE A 71 4.92 13.10 1.91
C ILE A 71 5.44 13.63 0.57
N THR A 72 4.73 13.31 -0.50
CA THR A 72 5.04 13.81 -1.84
C THR A 72 4.08 14.92 -2.23
N PHE A 73 4.64 16.05 -2.65
CA PHE A 73 3.90 17.20 -3.17
C PHE A 73 4.14 17.34 -4.67
N CYS A 74 3.06 17.44 -5.43
CA CYS A 74 3.06 17.81 -6.83
C CYS A 74 2.23 19.08 -7.00
N ARG A 75 2.73 20.03 -7.77
CA ARG A 75 2.07 21.33 -7.93
C ARG A 75 1.06 21.30 -9.08
N GLU A 76 -0.06 22.01 -8.91
CA GLU A 76 -1.06 22.26 -9.94
C GLU A 76 -1.22 23.77 -10.18
N PRO A 77 -0.97 24.29 -11.38
CA PRO A 77 -0.52 23.59 -12.59
C PRO A 77 0.95 23.16 -12.50
N ALA A 78 1.25 21.99 -13.10
CA ALA A 78 2.58 21.38 -13.07
C ALA A 78 3.65 22.11 -13.90
N TYR A 79 3.22 22.87 -14.92
CA TYR A 79 4.10 23.52 -15.90
C TYR A 79 3.86 25.02 -16.00
N LYS A 80 4.95 25.77 -16.19
CA LYS A 80 4.96 27.21 -16.46
C LYS A 80 4.45 27.46 -17.89
N ALA A 81 3.27 28.08 -18.02
CA ALA A 81 2.61 28.25 -19.32
C ALA A 81 3.42 29.10 -20.32
N ASP A 82 4.13 30.11 -19.84
CA ASP A 82 5.02 30.97 -20.62
C ASP A 82 6.24 30.20 -21.16
N VAL A 83 6.81 29.31 -20.34
CA VAL A 83 7.92 28.44 -20.76
C VAL A 83 7.43 27.39 -21.76
N MET A 84 6.27 26.78 -21.53
CA MET A 84 5.70 25.81 -22.48
C MET A 84 5.46 26.45 -23.86
N ALA A 85 4.97 27.69 -23.90
CA ALA A 85 4.76 28.43 -25.14
C ALA A 85 6.08 28.71 -25.90
N LYS A 86 7.18 28.97 -25.20
CA LYS A 86 8.53 29.12 -25.80
C LYS A 86 8.96 27.90 -26.61
N TYR A 87 8.52 26.70 -26.22
CA TYR A 87 8.84 25.44 -26.90
C TYR A 87 7.76 24.99 -27.91
N ASN A 88 6.82 25.86 -28.27
CA ASN A 88 5.66 25.53 -29.11
C ASN A 88 4.77 24.42 -28.54
N LEU A 89 4.77 24.24 -27.21
CA LEU A 89 3.94 23.27 -26.52
C LEU A 89 2.69 23.94 -25.95
N ALA A 90 1.60 23.17 -25.87
CA ALA A 90 0.44 23.58 -25.09
C ALA A 90 0.80 23.61 -23.59
N MET A 91 -0.08 24.20 -22.77
CA MET A 91 0.14 24.36 -21.33
C MET A 91 0.43 23.04 -20.59
N HIS A 92 0.00 21.90 -21.13
CA HIS A 92 0.24 20.59 -20.53
C HIS A 92 0.58 19.51 -21.57
N PRO A 93 1.67 18.75 -21.39
CA PRO A 93 2.17 17.80 -22.38
C PRO A 93 1.24 16.61 -22.62
N LYS A 94 0.49 16.16 -21.60
CA LYS A 94 -0.44 15.01 -21.70
C LYS A 94 -1.59 15.21 -22.69
N TYR A 95 -2.07 16.43 -22.85
CA TYR A 95 -3.31 16.71 -23.60
C TYR A 95 -3.06 17.09 -25.05
N THR A 96 -1.82 17.00 -25.53
CA THR A 96 -1.46 17.54 -26.84
C THR A 96 -0.52 16.65 -27.63
N SER A 97 -0.74 16.57 -28.93
CA SER A 97 0.26 16.09 -29.90
C SER A 97 1.33 17.15 -30.20
N SER A 98 1.43 18.23 -29.40
CA SER A 98 2.40 19.32 -29.62
C SER A 98 3.85 18.86 -29.62
N PHE A 99 4.17 17.68 -29.05
CA PHE A 99 5.51 17.12 -29.16
C PHE A 99 5.95 16.91 -30.62
N ASP A 100 5.03 16.76 -31.57
CA ASP A 100 5.37 16.69 -33.01
C ASP A 100 6.07 17.97 -33.52
N ARG A 101 5.81 19.11 -32.87
CA ARG A 101 6.38 20.42 -33.20
C ARG A 101 7.49 20.83 -32.25
N PHE A 102 7.85 19.97 -31.29
CA PHE A 102 8.91 20.27 -30.35
C PHE A 102 10.27 20.27 -31.07
N PRO A 103 11.11 21.31 -30.87
CA PRO A 103 12.39 21.41 -31.55
C PRO A 103 13.45 20.50 -30.90
N PHE A 104 13.34 19.19 -31.16
CA PHE A 104 14.30 18.17 -30.68
C PHE A 104 15.75 18.41 -31.16
N ASN A 105 15.93 19.18 -32.24
CA ASN A 105 17.24 19.53 -32.76
C ASN A 105 17.96 20.61 -31.94
N GLU A 106 17.20 21.47 -31.24
CA GLU A 106 17.73 22.64 -30.53
C GLU A 106 17.66 22.50 -29.02
N SER A 107 16.74 21.66 -28.51
CA SER A 107 16.48 21.53 -27.08
C SER A 107 16.21 20.09 -26.69
N SER A 108 16.72 19.69 -25.51
CA SER A 108 16.45 18.37 -24.94
C SER A 108 15.20 18.38 -24.08
N LEU A 109 14.58 17.21 -23.91
CA LEU A 109 13.46 17.04 -22.97
C LEU A 109 13.88 17.36 -21.53
N GLU A 110 15.11 17.02 -21.13
CA GLU A 110 15.64 17.36 -19.81
C GLU A 110 15.69 18.88 -19.60
N GLN A 111 16.11 19.63 -20.62
CA GLN A 111 16.11 21.09 -20.57
C GLN A 111 14.68 21.65 -20.50
N LEU A 112 13.76 21.13 -21.32
CA LEU A 112 12.35 21.51 -21.27
C LEU A 112 11.77 21.30 -19.87
N PHE A 113 11.90 20.10 -19.31
CA PHE A 113 11.38 19.80 -17.97
C PHE A 113 12.11 20.58 -16.89
N GLY A 114 13.41 20.84 -17.07
CA GLY A 114 14.22 21.70 -16.21
C GLY A 114 13.66 23.12 -16.10
N GLU A 115 13.36 23.75 -17.23
CA GLU A 115 12.89 25.13 -17.32
C GLU A 115 11.38 25.26 -17.04
N ALA A 116 10.57 24.33 -17.55
CA ALA A 116 9.12 24.41 -17.53
C ALA A 116 8.50 23.99 -16.18
N THR A 117 9.24 23.25 -15.35
CA THR A 117 8.77 22.87 -14.01
C THR A 117 9.33 23.79 -12.93
N TYR A 118 8.84 23.62 -11.70
CA TYR A 118 9.20 24.47 -10.56
C TYR A 118 10.35 23.85 -9.77
N ASN A 119 11.41 24.64 -9.56
CA ASN A 119 12.57 24.20 -8.79
C ASN A 119 12.30 24.23 -7.27
N HIS A 120 13.25 23.73 -6.46
CA HIS A 120 13.05 23.59 -5.02
C HIS A 120 12.79 24.95 -4.32
N SER A 121 13.54 25.99 -4.71
CA SER A 121 13.39 27.35 -4.16
C SER A 121 12.13 28.09 -4.62
N GLU A 122 11.57 27.69 -5.75
CA GLU A 122 10.28 28.17 -6.26
C GLU A 122 9.12 27.42 -5.60
N PHE A 123 9.36 26.20 -5.11
CA PHE A 123 8.34 25.32 -4.56
C PHE A 123 8.15 25.49 -3.03
N PHE A 124 9.25 25.50 -2.26
CA PHE A 124 9.19 25.58 -0.80
C PHE A 124 9.60 26.96 -0.30
N ILE A 125 8.81 27.52 0.64
CA ILE A 125 9.26 28.65 1.46
C ILE A 125 9.95 28.13 2.72
N GLN A 126 9.33 27.14 3.37
CA GLN A 126 9.85 26.50 4.56
C GLN A 126 9.35 25.05 4.61
N HIS A 127 10.19 24.13 5.07
CA HIS A 127 9.79 22.76 5.36
C HIS A 127 10.65 22.24 6.52
N GLY A 128 10.09 21.42 7.38
CA GLY A 128 10.81 20.86 8.52
C GLY A 128 10.01 19.79 9.24
N LEU A 129 10.71 18.95 9.98
CA LEU A 129 10.12 17.92 10.84
C LEU A 129 10.70 18.12 12.24
N ASN A 130 9.84 18.13 13.26
CA ASN A 130 10.26 18.35 14.65
C ASN A 130 11.10 19.63 14.81
N GLY A 131 10.66 20.72 14.17
CA GLY A 131 11.31 22.03 14.20
C GLY A 131 12.58 22.20 13.37
N GLY A 132 13.07 21.17 12.66
CA GLY A 132 14.32 21.22 11.90
C GLY A 132 14.18 20.79 10.43
N THR A 133 14.86 21.51 9.53
CA THR A 133 14.98 21.16 8.10
C THR A 133 15.85 19.92 7.88
N ASN A 134 16.89 19.75 8.70
CA ASN A 134 17.87 18.65 8.60
C ASN A 134 17.28 17.27 8.97
N ASN A 135 16.06 17.25 9.48
CA ASN A 135 15.34 16.03 9.86
C ASN A 135 14.58 15.41 8.68
N ILE A 136 14.67 16.02 7.50
CA ILE A 136 14.01 15.60 6.28
C ILE A 136 15.04 15.47 5.16
N ASN A 137 14.93 14.40 4.39
CA ASN A 137 15.58 14.27 3.09
C ASN A 137 14.57 14.58 1.97
N VAL A 138 14.86 15.60 1.17
CA VAL A 138 13.99 16.00 0.04
C VAL A 138 14.49 15.33 -1.23
N VAL A 139 13.65 14.48 -1.81
CA VAL A 139 13.94 13.79 -3.07
C VAL A 139 13.07 14.38 -4.16
N GLU A 140 13.69 14.80 -5.27
CA GLU A 140 12.96 15.24 -6.45
C GLU A 140 12.62 14.06 -7.36
N SER A 141 11.45 14.15 -7.99
CA SER A 141 11.00 13.18 -8.99
C SER A 141 10.30 13.92 -10.13
N LEU A 142 10.51 13.45 -11.35
CA LEU A 142 9.93 14.03 -12.55
C LEU A 142 8.86 13.10 -13.11
N HIS A 143 7.72 13.68 -13.41
CA HIS A 143 6.50 13.03 -13.87
C HIS A 143 5.95 13.78 -15.09
N LEU A 144 5.31 13.06 -16.00
CA LEU A 144 4.79 13.66 -17.23
C LEU A 144 3.44 14.36 -16.98
N ASP A 145 2.63 13.83 -16.07
CA ASP A 145 1.33 14.42 -15.73
C ASP A 145 1.46 15.45 -14.61
N MET A 146 2.28 15.15 -13.61
CA MET A 146 2.40 15.97 -12.39
C MET A 146 3.62 16.90 -12.41
N GLY A 147 4.39 16.90 -13.50
CA GLY A 147 5.63 17.68 -13.60
C GLY A 147 6.67 17.28 -12.56
N ARG A 148 7.34 18.27 -11.96
CA ARG A 148 8.33 18.02 -10.92
C ARG A 148 7.64 17.95 -9.55
N CYS A 149 7.81 16.83 -8.86
CA CYS A 149 7.29 16.60 -7.53
C CYS A 149 8.42 16.45 -6.52
N TYR A 150 8.14 16.78 -5.27
CA TYR A 150 9.09 16.70 -4.17
C TYR A 150 8.56 15.80 -3.06
N THR A 151 9.34 14.77 -2.71
CA THR A 151 9.06 13.85 -1.62
C THR A 151 9.89 14.22 -0.40
N LEU A 152 9.22 14.49 0.71
CA LEU A 152 9.82 14.71 2.03
C LEU A 152 9.91 13.38 2.77
N ASN A 153 11.11 12.81 2.86
CA ASN A 153 11.36 11.58 3.61
C ASN A 153 11.86 11.91 5.02
N PRO A 154 11.26 11.35 6.08
CA PRO A 154 11.71 11.59 7.45
C PRO A 154 13.03 10.87 7.72
N LEU A 155 13.97 11.56 8.38
CA LEU A 155 15.25 10.98 8.81
C LEU A 155 15.29 10.62 10.30
N ILE A 156 14.23 10.99 11.04
CA ILE A 156 14.15 10.82 12.48
C ILE A 156 12.83 10.14 12.88
N THR A 157 12.88 9.45 14.01
CA THR A 157 11.68 8.99 14.72
C THR A 157 11.29 10.00 15.78
N THR A 158 9.99 10.25 15.93
CA THR A 158 9.46 11.17 16.94
C THR A 158 8.86 10.40 18.10
N LYS A 159 9.09 10.86 19.33
CA LYS A 159 8.47 10.29 20.55
C LYS A 159 7.09 10.86 20.87
N HIS A 160 6.72 11.93 20.17
CA HIS A 160 5.52 12.69 20.46
C HIS A 160 4.75 12.99 19.19
N SER A 161 3.44 13.06 19.31
CA SER A 161 2.48 13.25 18.21
C SER A 161 1.81 14.63 18.21
N TRP A 162 2.40 15.61 18.88
CA TRP A 162 1.90 16.99 18.90
C TRP A 162 2.33 17.77 17.65
N LYS A 163 1.59 18.85 17.35
CA LYS A 163 1.75 19.70 16.15
C LYS A 163 3.21 20.14 15.93
N GLU A 164 3.93 20.52 16.98
CA GLU A 164 5.32 21.01 16.87
C GLU A 164 6.33 19.90 16.55
N ALA A 165 6.01 18.64 16.87
CA ALA A 165 6.86 17.49 16.56
C ALA A 165 6.63 16.96 15.13
N GLY A 166 5.54 17.37 14.48
CA GLY A 166 5.19 16.94 13.13
C GLY A 166 5.88 17.72 12.03
N TYR A 167 5.37 17.52 10.81
CA TYR A 167 5.77 18.30 9.66
C TYR A 167 5.24 19.73 9.76
N SER A 168 6.11 20.70 9.50
CA SER A 168 5.75 22.09 9.29
C SER A 168 6.22 22.48 7.89
N ILE A 169 5.27 22.73 6.98
CA ILE A 169 5.52 22.90 5.55
C ILE A 169 4.77 24.13 5.08
N MET A 170 5.48 25.03 4.40
CA MET A 170 4.95 26.22 3.78
C MET A 170 5.39 26.25 2.31
N LEU A 171 4.41 26.11 1.42
CA LEU A 171 4.60 26.01 -0.02
C LEU A 171 4.41 27.38 -0.68
N ARG A 172 5.10 27.61 -1.79
CA ARG A 172 4.97 28.82 -2.60
C ARG A 172 4.19 28.51 -3.87
N HIS A 173 3.23 29.37 -4.18
CA HIS A 173 2.49 29.33 -5.43
C HIS A 173 2.54 30.70 -6.09
N ASP A 174 2.92 30.75 -7.37
CA ASP A 174 3.10 31.99 -8.12
C ASP A 174 1.94 32.33 -9.07
N THR A 175 0.83 31.56 -9.05
CA THR A 175 -0.26 31.83 -9.98
C THR A 175 -0.98 33.13 -9.68
N ASN A 176 -0.97 34.01 -10.68
CA ASN A 176 -2.03 34.97 -10.92
C ASN A 176 -3.27 34.17 -11.41
N ILE A 177 -4.27 33.98 -10.54
CA ILE A 177 -5.46 33.12 -10.67
C ILE A 177 -6.25 33.34 -11.99
N THR A 178 -5.97 34.42 -12.71
CA THR A 178 -6.75 34.90 -13.85
C THR A 178 -6.47 34.24 -15.21
N ARG A 179 -5.44 33.38 -15.37
CA ARG A 179 -4.98 32.99 -16.72
C ARG A 179 -4.74 31.51 -17.01
N VAL A 180 -4.68 30.63 -16.02
CA VAL A 180 -4.09 29.29 -16.23
C VAL A 180 -4.79 28.25 -15.35
N SER A 181 -5.95 27.75 -15.77
CA SER A 181 -6.41 26.42 -15.37
C SER A 181 -6.40 25.53 -16.61
N VAL A 182 -5.66 24.44 -16.58
CA VAL A 182 -5.80 23.37 -17.59
C VAL A 182 -6.80 22.39 -17.01
N GLY A 183 -8.08 22.59 -17.35
CA GLY A 183 -9.19 21.82 -16.80
C GLY A 183 -9.88 22.49 -15.61
N ASP A 184 -10.64 21.69 -14.86
CA ASP A 184 -11.52 22.14 -13.77
C ASP A 184 -10.83 22.19 -12.40
N THR A 185 -9.56 21.78 -12.30
CA THR A 185 -8.82 21.75 -11.03
C THR A 185 -8.32 23.15 -10.65
N PRO A 186 -8.63 23.64 -9.43
CA PRO A 186 -8.12 24.91 -8.97
C PRO A 186 -6.60 24.85 -8.76
N PRO A 187 -5.89 26.00 -8.76
CA PRO A 187 -4.47 26.04 -8.44
C PRO A 187 -4.20 25.55 -7.01
N GLY A 188 -3.15 24.75 -6.83
CA GLY A 188 -2.85 24.14 -5.53
C GLY A 188 -1.77 23.06 -5.60
N TRP A 189 -1.88 22.08 -4.70
CA TRP A 189 -0.95 20.97 -4.59
C TRP A 189 -1.70 19.65 -4.40
N HIS A 190 -1.32 18.66 -5.21
CA HIS A 190 -1.61 17.26 -4.98
C HIS A 190 -0.62 16.73 -3.93
N VAL A 191 -1.15 16.25 -2.81
CA VAL A 191 -0.36 15.73 -1.69
C VAL A 191 -0.63 14.25 -1.54
N PHE A 192 0.44 13.47 -1.52
CA PHE A 192 0.41 12.03 -1.40
C PHE A 192 1.16 11.61 -0.14
N ILE A 193 0.48 10.95 0.78
CA ILE A 193 1.05 10.44 2.03
C ILE A 193 1.22 8.94 1.88
N HIS A 194 2.46 8.46 2.02
CA HIS A 194 2.79 7.06 1.79
C HIS A 194 3.94 6.61 2.71
N ASP A 195 4.16 5.31 2.78
CA ASP A 195 5.30 4.74 3.50
C ASP A 195 6.62 5.22 2.86
N GLU A 196 7.66 5.47 3.67
CA GLU A 196 8.99 5.85 3.19
C GLU A 196 9.58 4.78 2.25
N THR A 197 9.27 3.51 2.52
CA THR A 197 9.71 2.39 1.67
C THR A 197 8.98 2.35 0.32
N GLU A 198 7.84 3.03 0.19
CA GLU A 198 7.09 3.17 -1.04
C GLU A 198 7.56 4.38 -1.83
N GLY A 199 7.97 4.17 -3.08
CA GLY A 199 8.20 5.28 -3.99
C GLY A 199 6.86 5.85 -4.46
N PHE A 200 6.74 7.17 -4.58
CA PHE A 200 5.60 7.81 -5.26
C PHE A 200 5.66 7.55 -6.76
N ALA A 201 4.56 7.13 -7.40
CA ALA A 201 4.45 7.00 -8.85
C ALA A 201 3.13 7.63 -9.34
N GLU A 202 3.19 8.39 -10.45
CA GLU A 202 2.02 9.08 -11.02
C GLU A 202 0.90 8.11 -11.46
N ASN A 203 1.28 6.92 -11.95
CA ASN A 203 0.33 5.94 -12.45
C ASN A 203 -0.20 5.07 -11.31
N ARG A 204 -1.52 5.11 -11.09
CA ARG A 204 -2.23 4.28 -10.09
C ARG A 204 -1.97 2.78 -10.25
N MET A 205 -1.74 2.28 -11.46
CA MET A 205 -1.37 0.88 -11.71
C MET A 205 0.03 0.53 -11.16
N GLN A 206 0.90 1.52 -11.02
CA GLN A 206 2.25 1.35 -10.49
C GLN A 206 2.31 1.57 -8.97
N SER A 207 1.35 2.30 -8.39
CA SER A 207 1.27 2.54 -6.96
C SER A 207 0.68 1.33 -6.18
N SER A 208 1.26 1.06 -5.02
CA SER A 208 0.92 -0.01 -4.05
C SER A 208 -0.52 0.05 -3.51
N GLY A 209 -1.24 1.15 -3.75
CA GLY A 209 -2.58 1.37 -3.19
C GLY A 209 -2.58 1.81 -1.72
N ARG A 210 -1.42 1.84 -1.05
CA ARG A 210 -1.22 2.37 0.33
C ARG A 210 -0.77 3.83 0.32
N VAL A 211 -1.40 4.62 -0.54
CA VAL A 211 -1.10 6.05 -0.69
C VAL A 211 -2.38 6.82 -0.43
N GLU A 212 -2.37 7.63 0.60
CA GLU A 212 -3.46 8.58 0.88
C GLU A 212 -3.26 9.82 0.02
N TYR A 213 -4.35 10.32 -0.57
CA TYR A 213 -4.33 11.48 -1.46
C TYR A 213 -5.22 12.59 -0.90
N LEU A 214 -4.70 13.82 -0.94
CA LEU A 214 -5.46 15.03 -0.67
C LEU A 214 -5.03 16.15 -1.62
N PHE A 215 -5.92 17.11 -1.81
CA PHE A 215 -5.65 18.32 -2.58
C PHE A 215 -5.62 19.51 -1.63
N LEU A 216 -4.58 20.33 -1.70
CA LEU A 216 -4.42 21.55 -0.92
C LEU A 216 -4.55 22.75 -1.86
N GLU A 217 -5.55 23.60 -1.65
CA GLU A 217 -5.71 24.81 -2.44
C GLU A 217 -4.71 25.90 -2.02
N VAL A 218 -4.49 26.86 -2.93
CA VAL A 218 -3.70 28.05 -2.61
C VAL A 218 -4.37 28.90 -1.52
N ASN A 219 -3.54 29.50 -0.65
CA ASN A 219 -3.98 30.34 0.47
C ASN A 219 -4.78 29.62 1.57
N GLU A 220 -4.69 28.30 1.64
CA GLU A 220 -5.27 27.52 2.73
C GLU A 220 -4.19 26.98 3.68
N GLU A 221 -4.53 26.93 4.98
CA GLU A 221 -3.77 26.19 5.99
C GLU A 221 -4.52 24.90 6.31
N MET A 222 -3.84 23.76 6.21
CA MET A 222 -4.42 22.46 6.50
C MET A 222 -3.64 21.77 7.63
N GLU A 223 -4.35 21.35 8.66
CA GLU A 223 -3.81 20.54 9.74
C GLU A 223 -4.32 19.10 9.62
N ILE A 224 -3.39 18.15 9.46
CA ILE A 224 -3.71 16.74 9.21
C ILE A 224 -3.25 15.91 10.41
N ARG A 225 -4.19 15.21 11.05
CA ARG A 225 -3.89 14.23 12.09
C ARG A 225 -3.85 12.84 11.50
N LEU A 226 -2.69 12.19 11.60
CA LEU A 226 -2.46 10.86 11.06
C LEU A 226 -2.61 9.79 12.15
N SER A 227 -3.09 8.61 11.75
CA SER A 227 -3.10 7.40 12.56
C SER A 227 -2.55 6.27 11.71
N THR A 228 -1.57 5.53 12.23
CA THR A 228 -0.94 4.42 11.51
C THR A 228 -1.65 3.11 11.81
N GLN A 229 -1.78 2.28 10.77
CA GLN A 229 -2.33 0.94 10.87
C GLN A 229 -1.34 -0.05 10.25
N HIS A 230 -1.02 -1.12 10.97
CA HIS A 230 -0.13 -2.16 10.48
C HIS A 230 -0.93 -3.44 10.22
N PHE A 231 -0.79 -3.98 9.02
CA PHE A 231 -1.45 -5.21 8.61
C PHE A 231 -0.41 -6.32 8.48
N PHE A 232 -0.57 -7.38 9.27
CA PHE A 232 0.21 -8.60 9.13
C PHE A 232 -0.68 -9.69 8.54
N MET A 233 -0.28 -10.22 7.39
CA MET A 233 -1.00 -11.30 6.72
C MET A 233 -0.15 -12.58 6.82
N LEU A 234 -0.78 -13.67 7.26
CA LEU A 234 -0.16 -14.98 7.23
C LEU A 234 -0.21 -15.52 5.79
N ALA A 235 0.91 -16.02 5.30
CA ALA A 235 0.94 -16.71 4.02
C ALA A 235 -0.03 -17.91 4.05
N SER A 236 -0.85 -18.04 3.02
CA SER A 236 -1.76 -19.17 2.84
C SER A 236 -1.58 -19.76 1.44
N TYR A 237 -2.08 -20.97 1.22
CA TYR A 237 -2.08 -21.61 -0.11
C TYR A 237 -2.75 -20.75 -1.21
N GLU A 238 -3.68 -19.87 -0.83
CA GLU A 238 -4.38 -18.96 -1.75
C GLU A 238 -3.72 -17.56 -1.83
N ASN A 239 -2.95 -17.17 -0.82
CA ASN A 239 -2.32 -15.86 -0.71
C ASN A 239 -0.82 -16.01 -0.40
N GLU A 240 -0.01 -16.14 -1.45
CA GLU A 240 1.45 -16.10 -1.34
C GLU A 240 1.89 -14.69 -0.92
N CYS A 241 2.30 -14.54 0.34
CA CYS A 241 2.90 -13.33 0.86
C CYS A 241 4.43 -13.48 0.82
N VAL A 242 5.15 -12.44 0.39
CA VAL A 242 6.62 -12.44 0.46
C VAL A 242 7.03 -12.23 1.92
N GLU A 243 7.72 -13.21 2.50
CA GLU A 243 7.99 -13.28 3.95
C GLU A 243 8.88 -12.12 4.45
N PHE A 244 9.81 -11.66 3.62
CA PHE A 244 10.63 -10.47 3.85
C PHE A 244 11.01 -9.83 2.51
N SER A 245 10.58 -8.59 2.27
CA SER A 245 11.13 -7.78 1.19
C SER A 245 11.40 -6.37 1.68
N THR A 246 12.60 -5.87 1.42
CA THR A 246 12.98 -4.45 1.60
C THR A 246 12.45 -3.57 0.46
N VAL A 247 11.66 -4.16 -0.44
CA VAL A 247 11.26 -3.54 -1.70
C VAL A 247 9.73 -3.49 -1.75
N SER A 248 9.19 -2.28 -1.72
CA SER A 248 7.75 -2.07 -1.92
C SER A 248 7.29 -2.51 -3.31
N SER A 249 6.01 -2.89 -3.41
CA SER A 249 5.35 -3.25 -4.66
C SER A 249 5.53 -2.19 -5.75
N THR A 250 5.46 -0.90 -5.39
CA THR A 250 5.71 0.23 -6.30
C THR A 250 7.14 0.25 -6.84
N ARG A 251 8.13 -0.04 -5.98
CA ARG A 251 9.55 -0.01 -6.36
C ARG A 251 9.92 -1.21 -7.25
N VAL A 252 9.35 -2.39 -6.98
CA VAL A 252 9.50 -3.57 -7.87
C VAL A 252 8.90 -3.28 -9.25
N ARG A 253 7.68 -2.73 -9.30
CA ARG A 253 6.99 -2.44 -10.58
C ARG A 253 7.71 -1.39 -11.42
N ARG A 254 8.31 -0.38 -10.80
CA ARG A 254 9.19 0.57 -11.49
C ARG A 254 10.40 -0.10 -12.11
N ASN A 255 11.12 -0.93 -11.36
CA ASN A 255 12.34 -1.57 -11.84
C ASN A 255 12.06 -2.56 -12.98
N PHE A 256 10.92 -3.25 -12.97
CA PHE A 256 10.51 -4.15 -14.06
C PHE A 256 10.23 -3.43 -15.38
N LEU A 257 9.76 -2.18 -15.35
CA LEU A 257 9.50 -1.37 -16.55
C LEU A 257 10.77 -0.69 -17.10
N LEU A 258 11.85 -0.65 -16.31
CA LEU A 258 13.15 -0.12 -16.73
C LEU A 258 14.07 -1.20 -17.33
N VAL A 259 13.66 -2.48 -17.32
CA VAL A 259 14.33 -3.52 -18.10
C VAL A 259 13.77 -3.43 -19.52
N PRO A 260 14.59 -3.16 -20.56
CA PRO A 260 14.11 -3.20 -21.93
C PRO A 260 13.52 -4.58 -22.18
N GLN A 261 12.31 -4.65 -22.73
CA GLN A 261 11.65 -5.87 -23.22
C GLN A 261 12.39 -6.49 -24.43
N ASN A 262 13.73 -6.47 -24.44
CA ASN A 262 14.57 -7.13 -25.43
C ASN A 262 15.16 -8.40 -24.84
N SER A 263 14.31 -9.38 -24.51
CA SER A 263 14.71 -10.79 -24.37
C SER A 263 13.52 -11.67 -23.99
N PHE A 264 12.53 -11.76 -24.87
CA PHE A 264 11.74 -12.99 -25.00
C PHE A 264 11.50 -13.20 -26.51
N HIS A 265 12.41 -13.96 -27.10
CA HIS A 265 12.20 -14.69 -28.36
C HIS A 265 12.02 -16.17 -28.00
#